data_AF-A0A0N0KCC0-F1
#
_entry.id   AF-A0A0N0KCC0-F1
#
_cell.length_a   1.000
_cell.length_b   1.000
_cell.length_c   1.000
_cell.angle_alpha   90.00
_cell.angle_beta   90.00
_cell.angle_gamma   90.00
#
_symmetry.space_group_name_H-M   'P 1'
#
loop_
_entity.id
_entity.type
_entity.pdbx_description
1 polymer ?
#
loop_
_entity_poly.entity_id
_entity_poly.type
_entity_poly.pdbx_seq_one_letter_code
_entity_poly.pdbx_strand_id
1 'polypeptide(L)'
;MHDIVKRNSVMVKQGPAAKALTVPGLATAVPLPDPEPMRMVRFNPAFSRLLGTIGQSAVKVPSMMSMLEKRVLFTLARERYSGNGLIIDAGIFLGASTVCFGEGLRQNKVFKKTTKRWAKPIISFERAIINPGMPAFFKRNNVEGMAEPGESFAAAVEANIEPVADLVDLRLGDILETGQGITSPIEILFLDVLKLPEISRFVMRNFFPKLIPGVSIVVQQDYFYERLPFIKTDQEFFSEYFTFIGEVCSTALFLCTKAIPESAIDQLEQGLPPREQERLASIAMQRSCDPARRYMMALSKVRLIKQLYGTESAQDYLRFVKNEFPEQVASHLPRLKDALVAIERVCADGDD
;
A
#
# COMPACT_ATOMS: atom_id res chain seq x y z
N MET A 1 38.12 -36.53 48.80
CA MET A 1 39.57 -36.75 48.66
C MET A 1 39.82 -36.97 47.18
N HIS A 2 40.29 -35.93 46.48
CA HIS A 2 41.67 -35.82 45.96
C HIS A 2 41.88 -36.82 44.80
N ASP A 3 42.30 -36.46 43.57
CA ASP A 3 43.01 -35.26 43.16
C ASP A 3 43.21 -35.22 41.63
N ILE A 4 43.45 -34.00 41.13
CA ILE A 4 44.35 -33.62 40.02
C ILE A 4 44.02 -34.06 38.58
N VAL A 5 43.60 -33.08 37.77
CA VAL A 5 44.13 -32.89 36.41
C VAL A 5 44.62 -31.45 36.25
N LYS A 6 45.90 -31.31 35.90
CA LYS A 6 46.62 -30.05 35.72
C LYS A 6 46.28 -29.39 34.38
N ARG A 7 46.31 -28.06 34.47
CA ARG A 7 46.28 -27.00 33.47
C ARG A 7 47.17 -27.24 32.24
N ASN A 8 46.68 -26.83 31.08
CA ASN A 8 47.46 -26.02 30.15
C ASN A 8 46.60 -24.87 29.61
N SER A 9 47.10 -23.67 29.83
CA SER A 9 46.50 -22.37 29.59
C SER A 9 46.97 -21.81 28.25
N VAL A 10 46.04 -21.43 27.38
CA VAL A 10 46.29 -20.49 26.28
C VAL A 10 45.34 -19.30 26.46
N MET A 11 45.93 -18.12 26.60
CA MET A 11 45.25 -16.84 26.78
C MET A 11 44.47 -16.48 25.52
N VAL A 12 43.15 -16.28 25.66
CA VAL A 12 42.34 -15.53 24.69
C VAL A 12 42.04 -14.17 25.32
N LYS A 13 42.52 -13.10 24.67
CA LYS A 13 42.30 -11.71 25.07
C LYS A 13 40.80 -11.42 25.11
N GLN A 14 40.31 -10.90 26.23
CA GLN A 14 38.96 -10.36 26.36
C GLN A 14 38.81 -9.12 25.46
N GLY A 15 37.91 -9.20 24.49
CA GLY A 15 37.39 -8.02 23.79
C GLY A 15 36.50 -7.21 24.73
N PRO A 16 36.35 -5.89 24.51
CA PRO A 16 35.60 -5.03 25.42
C PRO A 16 34.12 -5.45 25.46
N ALA A 17 33.57 -5.46 26.68
CA ALA A 17 32.18 -5.77 26.96
C ALA A 17 31.24 -4.90 26.12
N ALA A 18 30.31 -5.55 25.42
CA ALA A 18 29.21 -4.88 24.75
C ALA A 18 28.40 -4.09 25.79
N LYS A 19 28.45 -2.76 25.69
CA LYS A 19 27.60 -1.88 26.48
C LYS A 19 26.14 -2.17 26.13
N ALA A 20 25.38 -2.65 27.12
CA ALA A 20 23.93 -2.68 27.06
C ALA A 20 23.42 -1.25 26.85
N LEU A 21 22.84 -0.98 25.67
CA LEU A 21 22.09 0.24 25.42
C LEU A 21 20.72 0.09 26.08
N THR A 22 20.62 0.55 27.33
CA THR A 22 19.32 0.82 27.96
C THR A 22 18.67 2.00 27.25
N VAL A 23 17.47 1.82 26.70
CA VAL A 23 16.63 2.91 26.19
C VAL A 23 15.53 3.19 27.23
N PRO A 24 15.57 4.32 27.95
CA PRO A 24 14.48 4.74 28.81
C PRO A 24 13.53 5.68 28.06
N GLY A 25 12.22 5.56 28.33
CA GLY A 25 11.24 6.65 28.13
C GLY A 25 10.04 6.31 27.25
N LEU A 26 8.84 6.45 27.83
CA LEU A 26 7.57 6.42 27.11
C LEU A 26 7.53 7.45 25.97
N ALA A 27 6.85 7.03 24.90
CA ALA A 27 6.74 7.64 23.58
C ALA A 27 6.27 9.10 23.54
N THR A 28 6.93 9.89 22.71
CA THR A 28 6.36 11.12 22.13
C THR A 28 6.33 11.01 20.61
N ALA A 29 5.19 11.35 20.03
CA ALA A 29 4.94 11.36 18.59
C ALA A 29 5.57 12.60 17.92
N VAL A 30 5.92 12.49 16.63
CA VAL A 30 6.61 13.55 15.88
C VAL A 30 5.67 14.25 14.88
N PRO A 31 5.45 15.58 14.96
CA PRO A 31 4.75 16.39 13.94
C PRO A 31 5.57 16.55 12.64
N LEU A 32 4.93 16.89 11.50
CA LEU A 32 5.60 17.11 10.20
C LEU A 32 5.21 18.45 9.57
N PRO A 33 6.05 19.01 8.67
CA PRO A 33 5.77 20.24 7.93
C PRO A 33 4.70 20.08 6.84
N ASP A 34 4.20 21.20 6.34
CA ASP A 34 3.10 21.31 5.38
C ASP A 34 3.33 20.54 4.06
N PRO A 35 2.25 20.05 3.42
CA PRO A 35 2.34 19.26 2.20
C PRO A 35 2.63 20.09 0.93
N GLU A 36 3.66 19.68 0.17
CA GLU A 36 3.84 19.94 -1.27
C GLU A 36 2.57 19.62 -2.09
N PRO A 37 2.41 20.11 -3.35
CA PRO A 37 1.16 19.95 -4.13
C PRO A 37 0.65 18.50 -4.23
N MET A 38 1.52 17.52 -4.48
CA MET A 38 1.16 16.09 -4.52
C MET A 38 1.02 15.44 -3.13
N ARG A 39 1.27 16.17 -2.06
CA ARG A 39 1.06 15.75 -0.67
C ARG A 39 -0.29 16.20 -0.12
N MET A 40 -1.19 16.73 -0.96
CA MET A 40 -2.50 17.17 -0.53
C MET A 40 -3.22 16.05 0.23
N VAL A 41 -3.86 16.39 1.34
CA VAL A 41 -4.66 15.46 2.12
C VAL A 41 -6.06 15.99 2.21
N ARG A 42 -7.02 15.12 1.93
CA ARG A 42 -8.42 15.48 2.05
C ARG A 42 -9.20 14.28 2.55
N PHE A 43 -9.78 14.45 3.73
CA PHE A 43 -10.67 13.47 4.34
C PHE A 43 -12.03 14.11 4.59
N ASN A 44 -13.10 13.32 4.48
CA ASN A 44 -14.39 13.69 5.06
C ASN A 44 -14.17 14.08 6.54
N PRO A 45 -14.88 15.09 7.09
CA PRO A 45 -14.73 15.51 8.49
C PRO A 45 -14.67 14.38 9.52
N ALA A 46 -15.45 13.30 9.34
CA ALA A 46 -15.45 12.12 10.22
C ALA A 46 -14.12 11.34 10.24
N PHE A 47 -13.23 11.60 9.28
CA PHE A 47 -11.93 10.95 9.09
C PHE A 47 -10.77 11.94 9.13
N SER A 48 -11.02 13.21 9.46
CA SER A 48 -10.00 14.27 9.54
C SER A 48 -8.84 13.95 10.49
N ARG A 49 -9.07 13.12 11.52
CA ARG A 49 -8.04 12.71 12.50
C ARG A 49 -7.04 11.68 11.97
N LEU A 50 -7.23 11.13 10.77
CA LEU A 50 -6.32 10.12 10.20
C LEU A 50 -4.89 10.62 9.97
N LEU A 51 -4.69 11.95 9.91
CA LEU A 51 -3.35 12.56 9.88
C LEU A 51 -2.68 12.67 11.25
N GLY A 52 -3.02 11.76 12.16
CA GLY A 52 -2.50 11.74 13.52
C GLY A 52 -1.01 11.41 13.60
N THR A 53 -0.66 10.70 14.64
CA THR A 53 0.74 10.36 14.93
C THR A 53 1.18 9.12 14.16
N ILE A 54 2.45 8.76 14.28
CA ILE A 54 3.01 7.50 13.80
C ILE A 54 3.86 6.88 14.90
N GLY A 55 3.95 5.55 14.94
CA GLY A 55 4.89 4.84 15.81
C GLY A 55 6.34 4.98 15.32
N GLN A 56 7.30 4.87 16.25
CA GLN A 56 8.71 5.15 15.95
C GLN A 56 9.34 4.10 15.04
N SER A 57 8.93 2.83 15.14
CA SER A 57 9.50 1.75 14.32
C SER A 57 9.07 1.91 12.87
N ALA A 58 7.79 2.25 12.65
CA ALA A 58 7.24 2.53 11.32
C ALA A 58 7.98 3.66 10.57
N VAL A 59 8.52 4.66 11.28
CA VAL A 59 9.34 5.73 10.68
C VAL A 59 10.64 5.18 10.10
N LYS A 60 11.25 4.21 10.79
CA LYS A 60 12.58 3.69 10.47
C LYS A 60 12.57 2.66 9.35
N VAL A 61 11.49 1.90 9.19
CA VAL A 61 11.39 0.89 8.11
C VAL A 61 11.37 1.59 6.75
N PRO A 62 12.34 1.31 5.86
CA PRO A 62 12.37 1.90 4.52
C PRO A 62 11.12 1.49 3.73
N SER A 63 10.54 2.43 2.97
CA SER A 63 9.35 2.17 2.16
C SER A 63 9.19 3.17 1.02
N MET A 64 8.34 2.84 0.05
CA MET A 64 7.90 3.79 -0.98
C MET A 64 6.71 4.67 -0.54
N MET A 65 6.06 4.33 0.57
CA MET A 65 5.02 5.18 1.17
C MET A 65 5.59 6.48 1.71
N SER A 66 4.82 7.55 1.55
CA SER A 66 5.03 8.81 2.24
C SER A 66 4.80 8.67 3.75
N MET A 67 5.31 9.62 4.52
CA MET A 67 5.02 9.70 5.95
C MET A 67 3.54 9.94 6.25
N LEU A 68 2.81 10.61 5.37
CA LEU A 68 1.38 10.87 5.54
C LEU A 68 0.58 9.57 5.39
N GLU A 69 0.92 8.73 4.41
CA GLU A 69 0.32 7.41 4.25
C GLU A 69 0.57 6.53 5.47
N LYS A 70 1.82 6.47 5.96
CA LYS A 70 2.16 5.71 7.18
C LYS A 70 1.34 6.15 8.40
N ARG A 71 1.15 7.47 8.59
CA ARG A 71 0.29 8.02 9.67
C ARG A 71 -1.16 7.58 9.55
N VAL A 72 -1.68 7.58 8.33
CA VAL A 72 -3.04 7.12 8.05
C VAL A 72 -3.20 5.66 8.43
N LEU A 73 -2.29 4.78 8.01
CA LEU A 73 -2.35 3.34 8.36
C LEU A 73 -2.26 3.11 9.87
N PHE A 74 -1.31 3.78 10.53
CA PHE A 74 -1.18 3.72 11.99
C PHE A 74 -2.45 4.19 12.70
N THR A 75 -3.00 5.34 12.29
CA THR A 75 -4.18 5.92 12.93
C THR A 75 -5.44 5.11 12.65
N LEU A 76 -5.57 4.49 11.47
CA LEU A 76 -6.65 3.56 11.15
C LEU A 76 -6.66 2.38 12.14
N ALA A 77 -5.52 1.71 12.33
CA ALA A 77 -5.44 0.60 13.29
C ALA A 77 -5.61 1.06 14.73
N ARG A 78 -5.18 2.27 15.11
CA ARG A 78 -5.30 2.78 16.48
C ARG A 78 -6.73 3.22 16.84
N GLU A 79 -7.37 3.95 15.95
CA GLU A 79 -8.60 4.71 16.28
C GLU A 79 -9.86 4.15 15.65
N ARG A 80 -9.74 3.47 14.50
CA ARG A 80 -10.90 3.04 13.71
C ARG A 80 -11.15 1.55 13.75
N TYR A 81 -10.10 0.75 13.89
CA TYR A 81 -10.23 -0.68 14.09
C TYR A 81 -11.01 -1.00 15.37
N SER A 82 -12.03 -1.84 15.26
CA SER A 82 -13.00 -2.20 16.28
C SER A 82 -12.88 -3.66 16.75
N GLY A 83 -12.09 -4.47 16.04
CA GLY A 83 -11.85 -5.88 16.38
C GLY A 83 -12.92 -6.84 15.85
N ASN A 84 -13.70 -6.40 14.86
CA ASN A 84 -14.79 -7.16 14.24
C ASN A 84 -14.32 -8.01 13.06
N GLY A 85 -13.19 -7.66 12.44
CA GLY A 85 -12.53 -8.45 11.40
C GLY A 85 -11.01 -8.40 11.51
N LEU A 86 -10.33 -8.99 10.54
CA LEU A 86 -8.87 -8.94 10.38
C LEU A 86 -8.43 -7.65 9.67
N ILE A 87 -7.15 -7.33 9.82
CA ILE A 87 -6.44 -6.39 8.96
C ILE A 87 -5.71 -7.21 7.89
N ILE A 88 -5.98 -6.93 6.62
CA ILE A 88 -5.26 -7.50 5.50
C ILE A 88 -4.33 -6.42 4.93
N ASP A 89 -3.03 -6.72 4.91
CA ASP A 89 -1.97 -5.85 4.41
C ASP A 89 -1.31 -6.52 3.20
N ALA A 90 -1.77 -6.18 2.00
CA ALA A 90 -1.42 -6.88 0.78
C ALA A 90 -0.40 -6.10 -0.07
N GLY A 91 0.84 -6.62 -0.14
CA GLY A 91 1.96 -5.98 -0.83
C GLY A 91 2.79 -5.13 0.12
N ILE A 92 3.47 -5.77 1.08
CA ILE A 92 4.09 -5.05 2.21
C ILE A 92 5.49 -4.52 1.93
N PHE A 93 6.13 -4.97 0.84
CA PHE A 93 7.52 -4.70 0.51
C PHE A 93 8.41 -4.97 1.73
N LEU A 94 9.10 -3.96 2.28
CA LEU A 94 9.96 -4.09 3.46
C LEU A 94 9.20 -4.09 4.81
N GLY A 95 7.87 -4.08 4.79
CA GLY A 95 7.03 -4.27 5.99
C GLY A 95 6.59 -3.00 6.71
N ALA A 96 6.82 -1.80 6.14
CA ALA A 96 6.49 -0.55 6.83
C ALA A 96 4.99 -0.39 7.13
N SER A 97 4.11 -0.82 6.22
CA SER A 97 2.65 -0.81 6.43
C SER A 97 2.25 -1.73 7.58
N THR A 98 2.84 -2.93 7.62
CA THR A 98 2.61 -3.92 8.67
C THR A 98 3.00 -3.39 10.03
N VAL A 99 4.16 -2.73 10.13
CA VAL A 99 4.61 -2.08 11.37
C VAL A 99 3.68 -0.93 11.77
N CYS A 100 3.20 -0.11 10.81
CA CYS A 100 2.20 0.93 11.09
C CYS A 100 0.93 0.33 11.73
N PHE A 101 0.38 -0.73 11.12
CA PHE A 101 -0.81 -1.39 11.63
C PHE A 101 -0.58 -2.05 12.99
N GLY A 102 0.54 -2.76 13.17
CA GLY A 102 0.86 -3.43 14.43
C GLY A 102 1.07 -2.44 15.58
N GLU A 103 1.88 -1.40 15.39
CA GLU A 103 2.11 -0.37 16.42
C GLU A 103 0.81 0.41 16.72
N GLY A 104 0.01 0.72 15.69
CA GLY A 104 -1.29 1.37 15.86
C GLY A 104 -2.25 0.49 16.66
N LEU A 105 -2.33 -0.80 16.33
CA LEU A 105 -3.20 -1.76 16.98
C LEU A 105 -2.83 -1.97 18.45
N ARG A 106 -1.55 -2.00 18.82
CA ARG A 106 -1.11 -2.05 20.23
C ARG A 106 -1.63 -0.87 21.06
N GLN A 107 -1.82 0.29 20.43
CA GLN A 107 -2.36 1.50 21.06
C GLN A 107 -3.89 1.60 20.95
N ASN A 108 -4.55 0.64 20.31
CA ASN A 108 -5.98 0.63 20.17
C ASN A 108 -6.65 0.27 21.51
N LYS A 109 -7.72 0.98 21.87
CA LYS A 109 -8.52 0.74 23.07
C LYS A 109 -9.08 -0.69 23.15
N VAL A 110 -9.33 -1.34 22.01
CA VAL A 110 -9.83 -2.72 21.94
C VAL A 110 -8.73 -3.78 21.87
N PHE A 111 -7.44 -3.42 21.92
CA PHE A 111 -6.31 -4.33 21.71
C PHE A 111 -6.43 -5.65 22.51
N LYS A 112 -6.68 -5.56 23.82
CA LYS A 112 -6.82 -6.74 24.70
C LYS A 112 -7.99 -7.66 24.31
N LYS A 113 -9.07 -7.10 23.75
CA LYS A 113 -10.21 -7.88 23.25
C LYS A 113 -9.86 -8.52 21.92
N THR A 114 -9.22 -7.76 21.04
CA THR A 114 -8.75 -8.23 19.73
C THR A 114 -7.83 -9.43 19.86
N THR A 115 -6.77 -9.35 20.68
CA THR A 115 -5.77 -10.43 20.79
C THR A 115 -6.28 -11.69 21.49
N LYS A 116 -7.37 -11.58 22.25
CA LYS A 116 -8.09 -12.76 22.77
C LYS A 116 -8.91 -13.47 21.69
N ARG A 117 -9.42 -12.72 20.71
CA ARG A 117 -10.25 -13.24 19.61
C ARG A 117 -9.40 -13.73 18.45
N TRP A 118 -8.34 -12.99 18.13
CA TRP A 118 -7.47 -13.21 17.00
C TRP A 118 -6.03 -13.27 17.51
N ALA A 119 -5.40 -14.45 17.47
CA ALA A 119 -4.00 -14.58 17.87
C ALA A 119 -3.10 -13.69 16.99
N LYS A 120 -3.37 -13.68 15.67
CA LYS A 120 -2.69 -12.86 14.67
C LYS A 120 -3.73 -12.01 13.92
N PRO A 121 -4.08 -10.81 14.42
CA PRO A 121 -5.13 -9.97 13.83
C PRO A 121 -4.74 -9.33 12.48
N ILE A 122 -3.46 -9.36 12.11
CA ILE A 122 -2.94 -8.82 10.86
C ILE A 122 -2.47 -9.99 10.00
N ILE A 123 -2.91 -10.06 8.75
CA ILE A 123 -2.34 -10.95 7.73
C ILE A 123 -1.61 -10.09 6.71
N SER A 124 -0.32 -10.33 6.54
CA SER A 124 0.54 -9.56 5.65
C SER A 124 1.05 -10.42 4.50
N PHE A 125 0.96 -9.91 3.28
CA PHE A 125 1.37 -10.63 2.06
C PHE A 125 2.52 -9.92 1.35
N GLU A 126 3.53 -10.71 0.96
CA GLU A 126 4.61 -10.25 0.09
C GLU A 126 5.21 -11.43 -0.68
N ARG A 127 5.53 -11.23 -1.96
CA ARG A 127 6.22 -12.23 -2.76
C ARG A 127 7.68 -12.38 -2.34
N ALA A 128 8.27 -11.28 -1.84
CA ALA A 128 9.62 -11.20 -1.30
C ALA A 128 10.72 -11.53 -2.32
N ILE A 129 10.46 -11.30 -3.62
CA ILE A 129 11.44 -11.50 -4.70
C ILE A 129 11.84 -10.15 -5.31
N ILE A 130 13.13 -9.91 -5.40
CA ILE A 130 13.70 -8.67 -5.91
C ILE A 130 13.40 -8.51 -7.40
N ASN A 131 12.81 -7.38 -7.77
CA ASN A 131 12.61 -7.02 -9.17
C ASN A 131 13.72 -6.06 -9.66
N PRO A 132 13.89 -5.88 -10.98
CA PRO A 132 14.96 -5.03 -11.52
C PRO A 132 14.96 -3.56 -11.06
N GLY A 133 13.83 -3.05 -10.57
CA GLY A 133 13.70 -1.68 -10.06
C GLY A 133 14.08 -1.50 -8.58
N MET A 134 14.15 -2.59 -7.80
CA MET A 134 14.42 -2.55 -6.36
C MET A 134 15.89 -2.26 -5.98
N PRO A 135 16.93 -2.73 -6.70
CA PRO A 135 18.32 -2.49 -6.29
C PRO A 135 18.67 -1.00 -6.13
N ALA A 136 18.16 -0.14 -7.01
CA ALA A 136 18.37 1.31 -6.89
C ALA A 136 17.74 1.89 -5.62
N PHE A 137 16.56 1.39 -5.24
CA PHE A 137 15.90 1.77 -3.99
C PHE A 137 16.69 1.30 -2.77
N PHE A 138 17.13 0.04 -2.74
CA PHE A 138 17.91 -0.52 -1.63
C PHE A 138 19.22 0.24 -1.43
N LYS A 139 19.93 0.54 -2.53
CA LYS A 139 21.16 1.35 -2.50
C LYS A 139 20.92 2.74 -1.93
N ARG A 140 19.86 3.43 -2.36
CA ARG A 140 19.54 4.78 -1.88
C ARG A 140 19.16 4.81 -0.39
N ASN A 141 18.59 3.72 0.13
CA ASN A 141 18.06 3.65 1.49
C ASN A 141 18.93 2.80 2.44
N ASN A 142 20.15 2.43 2.03
CA ASN A 142 21.10 1.64 2.83
C ASN A 142 20.48 0.35 3.40
N VAL A 143 19.69 -0.37 2.60
CA VAL A 143 19.16 -1.67 3.02
C VAL A 143 20.28 -2.70 2.91
N GLU A 144 20.73 -3.22 4.05
CA GLU A 144 21.79 -4.23 4.15
C GLU A 144 21.35 -5.58 3.56
N GLY A 145 22.30 -6.40 3.10
CA GLY A 145 22.03 -7.70 2.50
C GLY A 145 21.52 -7.63 1.05
N MET A 146 22.11 -6.74 0.24
CA MET A 146 21.69 -6.53 -1.14
C MET A 146 21.77 -7.81 -1.95
N ALA A 147 20.62 -8.16 -2.50
CA ALA A 147 20.41 -9.34 -3.29
C ALA A 147 20.03 -8.92 -4.72
N GLU A 148 20.44 -9.71 -5.71
CA GLU A 148 20.25 -9.43 -7.12
C GLU A 148 18.79 -9.69 -7.56
N PRO A 149 18.32 -9.15 -8.70
CA PRO A 149 16.99 -9.48 -9.21
C PRO A 149 16.77 -11.00 -9.28
N GLY A 150 15.62 -11.45 -8.76
CA GLY A 150 15.27 -12.87 -8.63
C GLY A 150 15.60 -13.48 -7.26
N GLU A 151 16.48 -12.86 -6.47
CA GLU A 151 16.77 -13.32 -5.12
C GLU A 151 15.69 -12.89 -4.11
N SER A 152 15.67 -13.55 -2.95
CA SER A 152 14.71 -13.27 -1.89
C SER A 152 15.20 -12.17 -0.95
N PHE A 153 14.30 -11.27 -0.56
CA PHE A 153 14.53 -10.28 0.50
C PHE A 153 13.71 -10.58 1.78
N ALA A 154 13.20 -11.81 1.92
CA ALA A 154 12.36 -12.24 3.05
C ALA A 154 12.98 -11.93 4.42
N ALA A 155 14.27 -12.19 4.61
CA ALA A 155 14.96 -11.94 5.87
C ALA A 155 14.91 -10.45 6.28
N ALA A 156 14.98 -9.53 5.31
CA ALA A 156 14.85 -8.10 5.58
C ALA A 156 13.41 -7.74 5.99
N VAL A 157 12.41 -8.36 5.36
CA VAL A 157 11.00 -8.19 5.75
C VAL A 157 10.79 -8.66 7.19
N GLU A 158 11.22 -9.88 7.51
CA GLU A 158 11.10 -10.48 8.84
C GLU A 158 11.77 -9.63 9.92
N ALA A 159 13.01 -9.17 9.66
CA ALA A 159 13.74 -8.30 10.59
C ALA A 159 13.01 -6.96 10.82
N ASN A 160 12.43 -6.37 9.77
CA ASN A 160 11.72 -5.10 9.89
C ASN A 160 10.38 -5.23 10.63
N ILE A 161 9.67 -6.35 10.48
CA ILE A 161 8.37 -6.57 11.14
C ILE A 161 8.50 -7.17 12.55
N GLU A 162 9.70 -7.57 12.98
CA GLU A 162 9.98 -8.17 14.29
C GLU A 162 9.25 -7.47 15.46
N PRO A 163 9.20 -6.12 15.55
CA PRO A 163 8.55 -5.44 16.67
C PRO A 163 7.03 -5.71 16.81
N VAL A 164 6.41 -6.26 15.77
CA VAL A 164 4.97 -6.56 15.70
C VAL A 164 4.68 -8.00 15.26
N ALA A 165 5.71 -8.87 15.16
CA ALA A 165 5.58 -10.21 14.60
C ALA A 165 4.59 -11.12 15.39
N ASP A 166 4.42 -10.87 16.69
CA ASP A 166 3.41 -11.53 17.53
C ASP A 166 1.97 -11.28 17.07
N LEU A 167 1.73 -10.21 16.31
CA LEU A 167 0.40 -9.83 15.80
C LEU A 167 0.17 -10.25 14.33
N VAL A 168 1.21 -10.75 13.66
CA VAL A 168 1.24 -10.85 12.19
C VAL A 168 1.29 -12.31 11.74
N ASP A 169 0.34 -12.68 10.88
CA ASP A 169 0.41 -13.84 10.00
C ASP A 169 1.11 -13.41 8.71
N LEU A 170 2.44 -13.53 8.69
CA LEU A 170 3.25 -13.19 7.52
C LEU A 170 3.16 -14.35 6.52
N ARG A 171 2.71 -14.05 5.30
CA ARG A 171 2.57 -15.01 4.21
C ARG A 171 3.46 -14.58 3.05
N LEU A 172 4.56 -15.31 2.89
CA LEU A 172 5.52 -15.10 1.82
C LEU A 172 5.19 -15.98 0.62
N GLY A 173 5.21 -15.41 -0.58
CA GLY A 173 4.93 -16.12 -1.83
C GLY A 173 3.93 -15.40 -2.73
N ASP A 174 3.49 -16.06 -3.80
CA ASP A 174 2.46 -15.50 -4.68
C ASP A 174 1.14 -15.36 -3.91
N ILE A 175 0.51 -14.20 -3.98
CA ILE A 175 -0.77 -13.95 -3.31
C ILE A 175 -1.91 -14.80 -3.89
N LEU A 176 -1.82 -15.21 -5.16
CA LEU A 176 -2.80 -16.10 -5.79
C LEU A 176 -2.86 -17.48 -5.12
N GLU A 177 -1.76 -17.87 -4.47
CA GLU A 177 -1.64 -19.11 -3.71
C GLU A 177 -1.82 -18.85 -2.20
N THR A 178 -1.05 -17.92 -1.65
CA THR A 178 -1.00 -17.67 -0.20
C THR A 178 -2.24 -16.95 0.35
N GLY A 179 -2.95 -16.21 -0.50
CA GLY A 179 -4.18 -15.49 -0.16
C GLY A 179 -5.44 -16.36 -0.11
N GLN A 180 -5.33 -17.63 -0.50
CA GLN A 180 -6.45 -18.59 -0.49
C GLN A 180 -6.91 -18.90 0.94
N GLY A 181 -8.17 -19.34 1.07
CA GLY A 181 -8.70 -19.95 2.30
C GLY A 181 -8.92 -18.99 3.47
N ILE A 182 -8.74 -17.67 3.30
CA ILE A 182 -9.24 -16.70 4.28
C ILE A 182 -10.76 -16.83 4.31
N THR A 183 -11.36 -16.93 5.49
CA THR A 183 -12.82 -16.97 5.69
C THR A 183 -13.31 -15.91 6.69
N SER A 184 -12.41 -15.37 7.50
CA SER A 184 -12.72 -14.33 8.49
C SER A 184 -13.16 -13.01 7.83
N PRO A 185 -14.06 -12.25 8.49
CA PRO A 185 -14.37 -10.89 8.07
C PRO A 185 -13.13 -10.00 8.00
N ILE A 186 -13.10 -9.06 7.06
CA ILE A 186 -11.99 -8.13 6.85
C ILE A 186 -12.45 -6.73 7.21
N GLU A 187 -11.81 -6.11 8.19
CA GLU A 187 -12.15 -4.77 8.70
C GLU A 187 -11.28 -3.67 8.09
N ILE A 188 -10.01 -3.95 7.83
CA ILE A 188 -9.13 -3.03 7.08
C ILE A 188 -8.48 -3.85 5.97
N LEU A 189 -8.57 -3.36 4.73
CA LEU A 189 -7.97 -3.98 3.55
C LEU A 189 -7.03 -2.96 2.89
N PHE A 190 -5.73 -3.12 3.07
CA PHE A 190 -4.70 -2.31 2.41
C PHE A 190 -4.19 -3.03 1.16
N LEU A 191 -4.25 -2.34 0.02
CA LEU A 191 -3.98 -2.88 -1.30
C LEU A 191 -2.85 -2.10 -1.99
N ASP A 192 -1.64 -2.67 -1.96
CA ASP A 192 -0.48 -2.25 -2.77
C ASP A 192 -0.07 -3.36 -3.76
N VAL A 193 -0.53 -4.60 -3.54
CA VAL A 193 -0.21 -5.76 -4.38
C VAL A 193 -0.80 -5.71 -5.81
N LEU A 194 -1.73 -4.78 -6.09
CA LEU A 194 -2.51 -4.74 -7.33
C LEU A 194 -1.71 -4.23 -8.54
N LYS A 195 -0.67 -4.97 -8.93
CA LYS A 195 0.22 -4.62 -10.05
C LYS A 195 -0.13 -5.36 -11.35
N LEU A 196 -1.03 -6.35 -11.29
CA LEU A 196 -1.52 -7.12 -12.43
C LEU A 196 -3.06 -7.32 -12.38
N PRO A 197 -3.79 -7.34 -13.51
CA PRO A 197 -5.24 -7.52 -13.53
C PRO A 197 -5.73 -8.82 -12.86
N GLU A 198 -5.01 -9.93 -13.03
CA GLU A 198 -5.31 -11.22 -12.40
C GLU A 198 -5.20 -11.16 -10.88
N ILE A 199 -4.23 -10.41 -10.34
CA ILE A 199 -4.12 -10.17 -8.89
C ILE A 199 -5.30 -9.32 -8.41
N SER A 200 -5.71 -8.30 -9.17
CA SER A 200 -6.90 -7.51 -8.87
C SER A 200 -8.14 -8.40 -8.76
N ARG A 201 -8.42 -9.20 -9.80
CA ARG A 201 -9.56 -10.13 -9.82
C ARG A 201 -9.52 -11.11 -8.64
N PHE A 202 -8.37 -11.70 -8.37
CA PHE A 202 -8.20 -12.59 -7.22
C PHE A 202 -8.52 -11.91 -5.90
N VAL A 203 -7.98 -10.70 -5.67
CA VAL A 203 -8.22 -9.92 -4.45
C VAL A 203 -9.69 -9.57 -4.32
N MET A 204 -10.34 -9.11 -5.40
CA MET A 204 -11.77 -8.80 -5.41
C MET A 204 -12.58 -10.05 -5.04
N ARG A 205 -12.35 -11.18 -5.72
CA ARG A 205 -13.03 -12.45 -5.46
C ARG A 205 -12.85 -12.94 -4.03
N ASN A 206 -11.62 -12.89 -3.52
CA ASN A 206 -11.30 -13.52 -2.25
C ASN A 206 -11.51 -12.60 -1.06
N PHE A 207 -11.39 -11.28 -1.21
CA PHE A 207 -11.42 -10.35 -0.06
C PHE A 207 -12.67 -9.46 -0.05
N PHE A 208 -13.21 -9.03 -1.20
CA PHE A 208 -14.34 -8.08 -1.20
C PHE A 208 -15.63 -8.65 -0.59
N PRO A 209 -16.01 -9.93 -0.81
CA PRO A 209 -17.18 -10.53 -0.15
C PRO A 209 -17.07 -10.58 1.39
N LYS A 210 -15.87 -10.41 1.95
CA LYS A 210 -15.62 -10.47 3.40
C LYS A 210 -15.58 -9.10 4.07
N LEU A 211 -15.74 -8.02 3.29
CA LEU A 211 -15.85 -6.68 3.83
C LEU A 211 -17.16 -6.56 4.61
N ILE A 212 -17.09 -5.87 5.74
CA ILE A 212 -18.17 -5.65 6.69
C ILE A 212 -18.83 -4.30 6.35
N PRO A 213 -20.10 -4.30 5.92
CA PRO A 213 -20.81 -3.07 5.60
C PRO A 213 -20.86 -2.10 6.79
N GLY A 214 -20.58 -0.82 6.53
CA GLY A 214 -20.54 0.25 7.52
C GLY A 214 -19.28 0.26 8.40
N VAL A 215 -18.39 -0.73 8.26
CA VAL A 215 -17.19 -0.86 9.12
C VAL A 215 -15.92 -0.88 8.27
N SER A 216 -15.88 -1.68 7.21
CA SER A 216 -14.61 -1.97 6.54
C SER A 216 -14.08 -0.81 5.72
N ILE A 217 -12.78 -0.56 5.86
CA ILE A 217 -12.07 0.47 5.11
C ILE A 217 -11.10 -0.21 4.14
N VAL A 218 -11.28 0.06 2.86
CA VAL A 218 -10.34 -0.30 1.80
C VAL A 218 -9.41 0.88 1.57
N VAL A 219 -8.11 0.62 1.61
CA VAL A 219 -7.06 1.59 1.34
C VAL A 219 -6.37 1.16 0.04
N GLN A 220 -6.68 1.86 -1.05
CA GLN A 220 -6.15 1.62 -2.38
C GLN A 220 -4.87 2.45 -2.56
N GLN A 221 -3.71 1.83 -2.38
CA GLN A 221 -2.45 2.47 -2.72
C GLN A 221 -2.33 2.59 -4.24
N ASP A 222 -1.59 3.60 -4.71
CA ASP A 222 -1.43 3.89 -6.13
C ASP A 222 -2.73 4.22 -6.88
N TYR A 223 -3.87 4.42 -6.21
CA TYR A 223 -5.12 4.82 -6.88
C TYR A 223 -4.94 6.02 -7.82
N PHE A 224 -4.15 7.03 -7.40
CA PHE A 224 -3.80 8.21 -8.21
C PHE A 224 -2.48 8.08 -9.00
N TYR A 225 -1.99 6.85 -9.20
CA TYR A 225 -0.81 6.52 -10.00
C TYR A 225 -1.18 6.36 -11.48
N GLU A 226 -0.35 6.84 -12.40
CA GLU A 226 -0.65 6.89 -13.83
C GLU A 226 -0.61 5.52 -14.53
N ARG A 227 0.11 4.53 -14.01
CA ARG A 227 0.42 3.32 -14.81
C ARG A 227 -0.57 2.18 -14.69
N LEU A 228 -1.41 2.20 -13.66
CA LEU A 228 -2.29 1.07 -13.31
C LEU A 228 -3.74 1.50 -13.53
N PRO A 229 -4.26 1.59 -14.76
CA PRO A 229 -5.64 2.04 -14.97
C PRO A 229 -6.65 1.09 -14.31
N PHE A 230 -6.40 -0.21 -14.28
CA PHE A 230 -7.35 -1.20 -13.78
C PHE A 230 -7.69 -1.03 -12.29
N ILE A 231 -6.75 -0.65 -11.40
CA ILE A 231 -7.04 -0.54 -9.96
C ILE A 231 -8.14 0.49 -9.65
N LYS A 232 -8.19 1.58 -10.41
CA LYS A 232 -9.20 2.63 -10.22
C LYS A 232 -10.50 2.29 -10.95
N THR A 233 -10.44 1.66 -12.13
CA THR A 233 -11.66 1.23 -12.82
C THR A 233 -12.36 0.11 -12.05
N ASP A 234 -11.62 -0.85 -11.50
CA ASP A 234 -12.18 -1.95 -10.70
C ASP A 234 -12.80 -1.42 -9.40
N GLN A 235 -12.13 -0.49 -8.72
CA GLN A 235 -12.67 0.16 -7.52
C GLN A 235 -13.94 0.98 -7.83
N GLU A 236 -13.97 1.70 -8.96
CA GLU A 236 -15.14 2.49 -9.35
C GLU A 236 -16.29 1.63 -9.89
N PHE A 237 -16.01 0.45 -10.45
CA PHE A 237 -17.04 -0.52 -10.78
C PHE A 237 -17.86 -0.88 -9.52
N PHE A 238 -17.20 -1.04 -8.37
CA PHE A 238 -17.87 -1.26 -7.09
C PHE A 238 -18.34 0.03 -6.39
N SER A 239 -18.33 1.19 -7.03
CA SER A 239 -18.59 2.49 -6.37
C SER A 239 -19.92 2.56 -5.62
N GLU A 240 -20.95 1.81 -6.02
CA GLU A 240 -22.24 1.77 -5.32
C GLU A 240 -22.21 1.10 -3.93
N TYR A 241 -21.15 0.33 -3.65
CA TYR A 241 -20.90 -0.39 -2.40
C TYR A 241 -19.94 0.37 -1.47
N PHE A 242 -19.40 1.50 -1.94
CA PHE A 242 -18.37 2.25 -1.25
C PHE A 242 -18.71 3.73 -1.13
N THR A 243 -18.32 4.33 -0.02
CA THR A 243 -18.20 5.78 0.11
C THR A 243 -16.73 6.15 0.08
N PHE A 244 -16.35 7.03 -0.85
CA PHE A 244 -15.02 7.64 -0.83
C PHE A 244 -14.85 8.48 0.44
N ILE A 245 -13.90 8.12 1.30
CA ILE A 245 -13.69 8.81 2.59
C ILE A 245 -12.54 9.80 2.54
N GLY A 246 -11.61 9.65 1.61
CA GLY A 246 -10.56 10.62 1.37
C GLY A 246 -9.35 10.11 0.61
N GLU A 247 -8.33 10.94 0.57
CA GLU A 247 -7.12 10.79 -0.23
C GLU A 247 -5.90 11.36 0.49
N VAL A 248 -4.76 10.71 0.28
CA VAL A 248 -3.45 11.08 0.81
C VAL A 248 -2.39 10.62 -0.19
N CYS A 249 -1.50 11.52 -0.63
CA CYS A 249 -0.50 11.22 -1.67
C CYS A 249 -1.10 10.49 -2.90
N SER A 250 -0.67 9.27 -3.24
CA SER A 250 -1.25 8.47 -4.34
C SER A 250 -2.37 7.53 -3.89
N THR A 251 -2.69 7.52 -2.60
CA THR A 251 -3.60 6.57 -1.95
C THR A 251 -5.01 7.14 -1.81
N ALA A 252 -6.01 6.32 -2.09
CA ALA A 252 -7.42 6.61 -1.88
C ALA A 252 -8.01 5.67 -0.82
N LEU A 253 -8.98 6.17 -0.05
CA LEU A 253 -9.64 5.40 1.00
C LEU A 253 -11.15 5.33 0.76
N PHE A 254 -11.72 4.15 0.96
CA PHE A 254 -13.12 3.85 0.73
C PHE A 254 -13.73 3.10 1.92
N LEU A 255 -14.88 3.56 2.41
CA LEU A 255 -15.69 2.85 3.39
C LEU A 255 -16.67 1.94 2.65
N CYS A 256 -16.61 0.64 2.92
CA CYS A 256 -17.62 -0.31 2.46
C CYS A 256 -18.94 -0.01 3.16
N THR A 257 -20.00 0.31 2.42
CA THR A 257 -21.32 0.66 2.95
C THR A 257 -22.37 -0.41 2.70
N LYS A 258 -22.12 -1.34 1.78
CA LYS A 258 -23.03 -2.43 1.42
C LYS A 258 -22.25 -3.72 1.20
N ALA A 259 -22.89 -4.85 1.45
CA ALA A 259 -22.31 -6.15 1.12
C ALA A 259 -22.17 -6.27 -0.40
N ILE A 260 -21.04 -6.81 -0.85
CA ILE A 260 -20.73 -6.95 -2.28
C ILE A 260 -21.20 -8.34 -2.71
N PRO A 261 -22.19 -8.44 -3.62
CA PRO A 261 -22.72 -9.73 -4.05
C PRO A 261 -21.73 -10.44 -4.99
N GLU A 262 -21.74 -11.77 -4.96
CA GLU A 262 -20.91 -12.59 -5.86
C GLU A 262 -21.15 -12.26 -7.34
N SER A 263 -22.39 -11.93 -7.72
CA SER A 263 -22.74 -11.55 -9.09
C SER A 263 -22.01 -10.29 -9.58
N ALA A 264 -21.69 -9.34 -8.70
CA ALA A 264 -20.90 -8.17 -9.07
C ALA A 264 -19.44 -8.55 -9.33
N ILE A 265 -18.88 -9.48 -8.54
CA ILE A 265 -17.55 -10.04 -8.78
C ILE A 265 -17.52 -10.78 -10.13
N ASP A 266 -18.52 -11.64 -10.37
CA ASP A 266 -18.64 -12.40 -11.63
C ASP A 266 -18.69 -11.47 -12.84
N GLN A 267 -19.44 -10.38 -12.75
CA GLN A 267 -19.55 -9.38 -13.81
C GLN A 267 -18.20 -8.70 -14.09
N LEU A 268 -17.43 -8.33 -13.06
CA LEU A 268 -16.11 -7.76 -13.26
C LEU A 268 -15.15 -8.76 -13.94
N GLU A 269 -15.19 -10.02 -13.54
CA GLU A 269 -14.34 -11.08 -14.10
C GLU A 269 -14.66 -11.40 -15.56
N GLN A 270 -15.94 -11.37 -15.94
CA GLN A 270 -16.38 -11.48 -17.35
C GLN A 270 -15.86 -10.36 -18.24
N GLY A 271 -15.43 -9.24 -17.63
CA GLY A 271 -14.89 -8.08 -18.31
C GLY A 271 -15.95 -7.03 -18.62
N LEU A 272 -15.51 -5.78 -18.62
CA LEU A 272 -16.38 -4.63 -18.87
C LEU A 272 -16.24 -4.17 -20.32
N PRO A 273 -17.32 -3.71 -20.97
CA PRO A 273 -17.23 -3.07 -22.28
C PRO A 273 -16.25 -1.89 -22.26
N PRO A 274 -15.50 -1.62 -23.35
CA PRO A 274 -14.54 -0.52 -23.41
C PRO A 274 -15.09 0.84 -22.95
N ARG A 275 -16.31 1.19 -23.41
CA ARG A 275 -16.98 2.44 -23.01
C ARG A 275 -17.22 2.53 -21.50
N GLU A 276 -17.51 1.42 -20.86
CA GLU A 276 -17.75 1.38 -19.42
C GLU A 276 -16.44 1.55 -18.65
N GLN A 277 -15.35 0.89 -19.07
CA GLN A 277 -14.03 1.09 -18.48
C GLN A 277 -13.59 2.56 -18.59
N GLU A 278 -13.83 3.18 -19.74
CA GLU A 278 -13.53 4.60 -19.96
C GLU A 278 -14.39 5.53 -19.06
N ARG A 279 -15.68 5.21 -18.91
CA ARG A 279 -16.60 5.94 -18.02
C ARG A 279 -16.10 5.86 -16.57
N LEU A 280 -15.73 4.67 -16.10
CA LEU A 280 -15.21 4.43 -14.76
C LEU A 280 -13.88 5.17 -14.53
N ALA A 281 -12.97 5.17 -15.50
CA ALA A 281 -11.74 5.96 -15.42
C ALA A 281 -12.02 7.46 -15.32
N SER A 282 -13.06 7.94 -16.00
CA SER A 282 -13.50 9.34 -15.92
C SER A 282 -14.08 9.67 -14.54
N ILE A 283 -14.85 8.77 -13.93
CA ILE A 283 -15.31 8.92 -12.54
C ILE A 283 -14.13 8.96 -11.58
N ALA A 284 -13.18 8.04 -11.72
CA ALA A 284 -12.00 7.97 -10.88
C ALA A 284 -11.19 9.28 -10.89
N MET A 285 -11.04 9.89 -12.08
CA MET A 285 -10.41 11.21 -12.22
C MET A 285 -11.13 12.29 -11.40
N GLN A 286 -12.46 12.27 -11.37
CA GLN A 286 -13.28 13.25 -10.63
C GLN A 286 -13.30 13.01 -9.11
N ARG A 287 -12.74 11.90 -8.61
CA ARG A 287 -12.64 11.67 -7.17
C ARG A 287 -11.82 12.74 -6.48
N SER A 288 -10.77 13.27 -7.13
CA SER A 288 -9.92 14.32 -6.57
C SER A 288 -10.28 15.71 -7.10
N CYS A 289 -10.20 16.73 -6.25
CA CYS A 289 -10.22 18.13 -6.70
C CYS A 289 -8.80 18.68 -6.94
N ASP A 290 -7.76 17.93 -6.57
CA ASP A 290 -6.36 18.29 -6.80
C ASP A 290 -6.03 18.27 -8.31
N PRO A 291 -5.61 19.40 -8.90
CA PRO A 291 -5.27 19.44 -10.32
C PRO A 291 -4.15 18.47 -10.72
N ALA A 292 -3.14 18.27 -9.86
CA ALA A 292 -2.04 17.36 -10.14
C ALA A 292 -2.50 15.90 -10.13
N ARG A 293 -3.34 15.47 -9.17
CA ARG A 293 -3.93 14.12 -9.20
C ARG A 293 -4.87 13.93 -10.38
N ARG A 294 -5.72 14.91 -10.68
CA ARG A 294 -6.61 14.84 -11.86
C ARG A 294 -5.82 14.66 -13.14
N TYR A 295 -4.71 15.39 -13.27
CA TYR A 295 -3.77 15.23 -14.36
C TYR A 295 -3.16 13.81 -14.40
N MET A 296 -2.64 13.30 -13.27
CA MET A 296 -2.11 11.93 -13.20
C MET A 296 -3.14 10.86 -13.58
N MET A 297 -4.40 11.06 -13.20
CA MET A 297 -5.52 10.18 -13.57
C MET A 297 -5.87 10.31 -15.05
N ALA A 298 -5.80 11.50 -15.62
CA ALA A 298 -5.98 11.72 -17.06
C ALA A 298 -4.88 11.01 -17.86
N LEU A 299 -3.61 11.08 -17.43
CA LEU A 299 -2.52 10.31 -18.04
C LEU A 299 -2.74 8.79 -17.90
N SER A 300 -3.31 8.33 -16.78
CA SER A 300 -3.71 6.93 -16.63
C SER A 300 -4.79 6.52 -17.63
N LYS A 301 -5.78 7.39 -17.85
CA LYS A 301 -6.83 7.17 -18.84
C LYS A 301 -6.28 7.15 -20.28
N VAL A 302 -5.22 7.90 -20.60
CA VAL A 302 -4.51 7.77 -21.90
C VAL A 302 -4.02 6.33 -22.12
N ARG A 303 -3.41 5.69 -21.10
CA ARG A 303 -2.97 4.28 -21.21
C ARG A 303 -4.14 3.35 -21.46
N LEU A 304 -5.23 3.55 -20.72
CA LEU A 304 -6.45 2.77 -20.89
C LEU A 304 -7.02 2.94 -22.31
N ILE A 305 -7.08 4.17 -22.82
CA ILE A 305 -7.56 4.44 -24.18
C ILE A 305 -6.69 3.75 -25.23
N LYS A 306 -5.36 3.74 -25.08
CA LYS A 306 -4.49 2.97 -25.98
C LYS A 306 -4.86 1.48 -25.95
N GLN A 307 -5.02 0.91 -24.76
CA GLN A 307 -5.39 -0.51 -24.60
C GLN A 307 -6.75 -0.85 -25.23
N LEU A 308 -7.72 0.07 -25.16
CA LEU A 308 -9.09 -0.17 -25.60
C LEU A 308 -9.34 0.18 -27.08
N TYR A 309 -8.69 1.21 -27.58
CA TYR A 309 -9.03 1.88 -28.84
C TYR A 309 -7.81 2.19 -29.73
N GLY A 310 -6.62 1.71 -29.34
CA GLY A 310 -5.40 1.87 -30.12
C GLY A 310 -4.72 3.24 -29.99
N THR A 311 -3.60 3.34 -30.69
CA THR A 311 -2.63 4.44 -30.55
C THR A 311 -3.17 5.81 -30.97
N GLU A 312 -3.90 5.90 -32.08
CA GLU A 312 -4.46 7.17 -32.58
C GLU A 312 -5.41 7.80 -31.54
N SER A 313 -6.35 7.01 -31.03
CA SER A 313 -7.27 7.44 -29.96
C SER A 313 -6.54 7.93 -28.71
N ALA A 314 -5.42 7.27 -28.34
CA ALA A 314 -4.62 7.66 -27.19
C ALA A 314 -3.87 8.97 -27.43
N GLN A 315 -3.33 9.17 -28.63
CA GLN A 315 -2.68 10.42 -29.04
C GLN A 315 -3.68 11.59 -29.04
N ASP A 316 -4.90 11.37 -29.56
CA ASP A 316 -5.98 12.34 -29.57
C ASP A 316 -6.36 12.75 -28.14
N TYR A 317 -6.55 11.76 -27.26
CA TYR A 317 -6.85 12.03 -25.86
C TYR A 317 -5.68 12.71 -25.14
N LEU A 318 -4.42 12.35 -25.43
CA LEU A 318 -3.26 13.03 -24.85
C LEU A 318 -3.19 14.50 -25.26
N ARG A 319 -3.54 14.85 -26.51
CA ARG A 319 -3.66 16.25 -26.94
C ARG A 319 -4.73 16.98 -26.15
N PHE A 320 -5.89 16.36 -25.93
CA PHE A 320 -6.92 16.90 -25.05
C PHE A 320 -6.39 17.13 -23.61
N VAL A 321 -5.71 16.14 -23.02
CA VAL A 321 -5.15 16.26 -21.66
C VAL A 321 -4.15 17.40 -21.57
N LYS A 322 -3.28 17.59 -22.57
CA LYS A 322 -2.31 18.70 -22.58
C LYS A 322 -2.98 20.07 -22.62
N ASN A 323 -4.11 20.19 -23.32
CA ASN A 323 -4.88 21.42 -23.40
C ASN A 323 -5.68 21.69 -22.12
N GLU A 324 -6.21 20.65 -21.47
CA GLU A 324 -7.01 20.76 -20.25
C GLU A 324 -6.15 21.06 -19.01
N PHE A 325 -4.90 20.58 -18.98
CA PHE A 325 -3.99 20.70 -17.83
C PHE A 325 -2.68 21.45 -18.16
N PRO A 326 -2.75 22.68 -18.72
CA PRO A 326 -1.57 23.38 -19.21
C PRO A 326 -0.54 23.68 -18.11
N GLU A 327 -1.01 23.96 -16.89
CA GLU A 327 -0.13 24.23 -15.74
C GLU A 327 0.63 22.98 -15.29
N GLN A 328 -0.01 21.81 -15.31
CA GLN A 328 0.63 20.55 -14.92
C GLN A 328 1.61 20.07 -16.00
N VAL A 329 1.31 20.33 -17.27
CA VAL A 329 2.24 20.11 -18.38
C VAL A 329 3.49 20.99 -18.25
N ALA A 330 3.32 22.26 -17.89
CA ALA A 330 4.43 23.19 -17.70
C ALA A 330 5.17 23.01 -16.36
N SER A 331 4.70 22.12 -15.48
CA SER A 331 5.22 21.97 -14.13
C SER A 331 6.68 21.52 -14.10
N HIS A 332 7.46 22.10 -13.18
CA HIS A 332 8.81 21.65 -12.87
C HIS A 332 8.87 20.52 -11.84
N LEU A 333 7.72 20.05 -11.34
CA LEU A 333 7.66 18.91 -10.42
C LEU A 333 8.11 17.64 -11.16
N PRO A 334 9.22 16.99 -10.75
CA PRO A 334 9.76 15.84 -11.48
C PRO A 334 8.73 14.75 -11.72
N ARG A 335 7.87 14.48 -10.72
CA ARG A 335 6.85 13.44 -10.81
C ARG A 335 5.84 13.66 -11.94
N LEU A 336 5.40 14.90 -12.17
CA LEU A 336 4.43 15.22 -13.23
C LEU A 336 5.11 15.20 -14.60
N LYS A 337 6.32 15.74 -14.69
CA LYS A 337 7.15 15.71 -15.89
C LYS A 337 7.48 14.29 -16.33
N ASP A 338 7.94 13.45 -15.42
CA ASP A 338 8.31 12.07 -15.71
C ASP A 338 7.10 11.24 -16.13
N ALA A 339 5.93 11.49 -15.52
CA ALA A 339 4.68 10.85 -15.92
C ALA A 339 4.25 11.26 -17.33
N LEU A 340 4.41 12.54 -17.69
CA LEU A 340 4.13 13.02 -19.04
C LEU A 340 5.05 12.35 -20.07
N VAL A 341 6.37 12.40 -19.84
CA VAL A 341 7.37 11.79 -20.73
C VAL A 341 7.10 10.29 -20.90
N ALA A 342 6.76 9.60 -19.81
CA ALA A 342 6.45 8.18 -19.86
C ALA A 342 5.17 7.89 -20.66
N ILE A 343 4.16 8.78 -20.66
CA ILE A 343 2.95 8.58 -21.46
C ILE A 343 3.16 8.94 -22.93
N GLU A 344 4.02 9.93 -23.21
CA GLU A 344 4.36 10.32 -24.58
C GLU A 344 5.05 9.19 -25.30
N ARG A 345 5.97 8.48 -24.61
CA ARG A 345 6.61 7.27 -25.14
C ARG A 345 5.59 6.19 -25.46
N VAL A 346 4.68 5.91 -24.53
CA VAL A 346 3.61 4.91 -24.73
C VAL A 346 2.71 5.25 -25.92
N CYS A 347 2.51 6.53 -26.23
CA CYS A 347 1.74 6.97 -27.40
C CYS A 347 2.58 7.02 -28.69
N ALA A 348 3.91 7.02 -28.58
CA ALA A 348 4.84 7.03 -29.70
C ALA A 348 5.21 5.60 -30.15
N ASP A 349 5.24 4.66 -29.22
CA ASP A 349 5.43 3.25 -29.49
C ASP A 349 4.20 2.73 -30.26
N GLY A 350 4.38 2.50 -31.56
CA GLY A 350 3.46 1.71 -32.38
C GLY A 350 3.27 0.34 -31.75
N ASP A 351 2.13 -0.31 -32.00
CA ASP A 351 1.88 -1.64 -31.45
C ASP A 351 2.92 -2.62 -32.03
N ASP A 352 3.93 -2.98 -31.23
CA ASP A 352 4.85 -4.10 -31.49
C ASP A 352 4.19 -5.44 -31.11
#